data_AF-A0A368B8M6-F1
#
_entry.id   AF-A0A368B8M6-F1
#
_cell.length_a   1.000
_cell.length_b   1.000
_cell.length_c   1.000
_cell.angle_alpha   90.00
_cell.angle_beta   90.00
_cell.angle_gamma   90.00
#
_symmetry.space_group_name_H-M   'P 1'
#
loop_
_entity.id
_entity.type
_entity.pdbx_description
1 polymer ?
#
loop_
_entity_poly.entity_id
_entity_poly.type
_entity_poly.pdbx_seq_one_letter_code
_entity_poly.pdbx_strand_id
1 'polypeptide(L)'
;MNSTIFKLTLITSVASLLWGCKTDMGRVEIIDEKVSPNGELVVSTFSCQGGGAAGYLYFNANLRKVGETLDPENFLLGKHRTWKAFHSISARWIDDKNLELSYYQVNSPDYKENNSIKVDSKYGVKINHVITNKNKG
;
A
#
# COMPACT_ATOMS: atom_id res chain seq x y z
N MET A 1 -3.67 38.03 -18.29
CA MET A 1 -4.62 36.94 -17.99
C MET A 1 -4.83 36.13 -19.26
N ASN A 2 -4.35 34.89 -19.31
CA ASN A 2 -5.02 33.78 -19.98
C ASN A 2 -4.27 32.46 -19.74
N SER A 3 -4.90 31.68 -18.85
CA SER A 3 -4.83 30.25 -18.55
C SER A 3 -3.89 29.40 -19.41
N THR A 4 -2.78 28.95 -18.79
CA THR A 4 -2.03 27.78 -19.24
C THR A 4 -2.81 26.52 -18.84
N ILE A 5 -3.47 25.92 -19.82
CA ILE A 5 -4.18 24.63 -19.68
C ILE A 5 -3.14 23.55 -19.36
N PHE A 6 -3.06 23.16 -18.09
CA PHE A 6 -2.37 21.93 -17.67
C PHE A 6 -3.20 20.75 -18.19
N LYS A 7 -2.70 20.10 -19.24
CA LYS A 7 -3.23 18.82 -19.72
C LYS A 7 -3.01 17.78 -18.62
N LEU A 8 -4.09 17.47 -17.90
CA LEU A 8 -4.18 16.35 -16.99
C LEU A 8 -4.27 15.07 -17.85
N THR A 9 -3.13 14.48 -18.19
CA THR A 9 -3.12 13.15 -18.81
C THR A 9 -3.47 12.13 -17.74
N LEU A 10 -4.75 11.77 -17.71
CA LEU A 10 -5.27 10.64 -16.96
C LEU A 10 -4.65 9.36 -17.52
N ILE A 11 -3.60 8.84 -16.89
CA ILE A 11 -3.07 7.52 -17.21
C ILE A 11 -3.93 6.50 -16.46
N THR A 12 -5.06 6.11 -17.06
CA THR A 12 -5.77 4.89 -16.68
C THR A 12 -5.01 3.70 -17.23
N SER A 13 -3.96 3.27 -16.53
CA SER A 13 -3.38 1.95 -16.75
C SER A 13 -3.68 1.09 -15.54
N VAL A 14 -4.80 0.36 -15.60
CA VAL A 14 -5.04 -0.80 -14.74
C VAL A 14 -4.08 -1.88 -15.21
N ALA A 15 -2.81 -1.76 -14.83
CA ALA A 15 -1.80 -2.77 -15.07
C ALA A 15 -2.09 -3.93 -14.10
N SER A 16 -2.81 -4.94 -14.57
CA SER A 16 -2.89 -6.24 -13.91
C SER A 16 -1.53 -6.94 -14.02
N LEU A 17 -0.55 -6.46 -13.27
CA LEU A 17 0.79 -7.07 -13.19
C LEU A 17 0.66 -8.40 -12.46
N LEU A 18 0.71 -9.51 -13.22
CA LEU A 18 0.78 -10.89 -12.73
C LEU A 18 2.15 -11.18 -12.09
N TRP A 19 2.56 -10.41 -11.08
CA TRP A 19 3.72 -10.72 -10.27
C TRP A 19 3.29 -11.50 -9.04
N GLY A 20 3.62 -12.79 -9.08
CA GLY A 20 3.27 -13.74 -8.04
C GLY A 20 3.96 -13.41 -6.72
N CYS A 21 3.19 -13.36 -5.64
CA CYS A 21 3.74 -13.58 -4.30
C CYS A 21 4.54 -14.91 -4.38
N LYS A 22 5.87 -14.86 -4.24
CA LYS A 22 6.79 -16.01 -4.40
C LYS A 22 6.45 -17.09 -3.39
N THR A 23 5.56 -17.99 -3.78
CA THR A 23 5.17 -19.31 -3.24
C THR A 23 3.68 -19.49 -3.52
N ASP A 24 3.40 -20.27 -4.56
CA ASP A 24 2.12 -20.85 -4.95
C ASP A 24 0.99 -19.88 -5.31
N MET A 25 0.97 -19.49 -6.60
CA MET A 25 -0.14 -18.87 -7.33
C MET A 25 -0.79 -17.64 -6.64
N GLY A 26 -0.01 -16.88 -5.88
CA GLY A 26 -0.50 -15.64 -5.28
C GLY A 26 -0.77 -14.58 -6.36
N ARG A 27 -2.01 -14.13 -6.51
CA ARG A 27 -2.38 -12.99 -7.37
C ARG A 27 -2.26 -11.70 -6.59
N VAL A 28 -1.41 -10.80 -7.07
CA VAL A 28 -1.34 -9.41 -6.60
C VAL A 28 -2.29 -8.56 -7.45
N GLU A 29 -3.07 -7.71 -6.79
CA GLU A 29 -3.92 -6.72 -7.44
C GLU A 29 -3.63 -5.34 -6.85
N ILE A 30 -3.17 -4.42 -7.69
CA ILE A 30 -2.99 -3.01 -7.33
C ILE A 30 -4.36 -2.36 -7.28
N ILE A 31 -4.69 -1.76 -6.14
CA ILE A 31 -5.97 -1.10 -5.87
C ILE A 31 -5.87 0.38 -6.23
N ASP A 32 -4.77 1.02 -5.83
CA ASP A 32 -4.51 2.44 -6.10
C ASP A 32 -2.99 2.65 -6.16
N GLU A 33 -2.56 3.58 -7.01
CA GLU A 33 -1.15 3.90 -7.22
C GLU A 33 -0.96 5.40 -7.41
N LYS A 34 -0.02 5.99 -6.65
CA LYS A 34 0.23 7.43 -6.64
C LYS A 34 1.71 7.72 -6.69
N VAL A 35 2.11 8.51 -7.69
CA VAL A 35 3.47 9.03 -7.81
C VAL A 35 3.67 10.20 -6.84
N SER A 36 4.85 10.29 -6.24
CA SER A 36 5.23 11.41 -5.38
C SER A 36 5.23 12.74 -6.15
N PRO A 37 5.07 13.89 -5.47
CA PRO A 37 5.06 15.20 -6.14
C PRO A 37 6.31 15.50 -6.97
N ASN A 38 7.47 14.97 -6.57
CA ASN A 38 8.73 15.11 -7.29
C ASN A 38 8.96 14.06 -8.40
N GLY A 39 8.04 13.10 -8.56
CA GLY A 39 8.14 12.09 -9.62
C GLY A 39 9.14 10.95 -9.36
N GLU A 40 9.72 10.84 -8.17
CA GLU A 40 10.78 9.86 -7.89
C GLU A 40 10.28 8.54 -7.28
N LEU A 41 9.15 8.60 -6.57
CA LEU A 41 8.62 7.48 -5.80
C LEU A 41 7.19 7.15 -6.21
N VAL A 42 6.80 5.91 -5.99
CA VAL A 42 5.44 5.42 -6.20
C VAL A 42 5.00 4.69 -4.96
N VAL A 43 3.85 5.10 -4.41
CA VAL A 43 3.13 4.32 -3.41
C VAL A 43 2.01 3.56 -4.10
N SER A 44 1.91 2.27 -3.83
CA SER A 44 0.77 1.45 -4.27
C SER A 44 0.10 0.82 -3.07
N THR A 45 -1.22 0.87 -3.06
CA THR A 45 -2.03 -0.01 -2.21
C THR A 45 -2.43 -1.22 -3.03
N PHE A 46 -2.38 -2.40 -2.42
CA PHE A 46 -2.61 -3.64 -3.13
C PHE A 46 -3.26 -4.69 -2.25
N SER A 47 -3.81 -5.71 -2.88
CA SER A 47 -4.15 -6.97 -2.23
C SER A 47 -3.29 -8.09 -2.80
N CYS A 48 -2.99 -9.10 -1.99
CA CYS A 48 -2.47 -10.38 -2.50
C CYS A 48 -3.29 -11.52 -1.93
N GLN A 49 -3.67 -12.44 -2.82
CA GLN A 49 -4.45 -13.63 -2.49
C GLN A 49 -3.83 -14.87 -3.11
N GLY A 50 -3.85 -16.01 -2.42
CA GLY A 50 -3.21 -17.25 -2.90
C GLY A 50 -3.33 -18.38 -1.89
N GLY A 51 -2.42 -19.35 -1.90
CA GLY A 51 -2.32 -20.35 -0.82
C GLY A 51 -3.21 -21.59 -0.97
N GLY A 52 -3.63 -21.92 -2.19
CA GLY A 52 -4.35 -23.17 -2.50
C GLY A 52 -5.65 -23.33 -1.70
N ALA A 53 -5.88 -24.53 -1.14
CA ALA A 53 -7.12 -24.87 -0.44
C ALA A 53 -7.34 -24.10 0.87
N ALA A 54 -6.28 -23.69 1.57
CA ALA A 54 -6.38 -22.91 2.80
C ALA A 54 -6.69 -21.44 2.52
N GLY A 55 -6.19 -20.92 1.39
CA GLY A 55 -6.41 -19.55 0.97
C GLY A 55 -5.74 -18.51 1.88
N TYR A 56 -5.34 -17.39 1.31
CA TYR A 56 -5.11 -16.16 2.05
C TYR A 56 -5.60 -14.98 1.21
N LEU A 57 -6.01 -13.92 1.90
CA LEU A 57 -6.27 -12.61 1.30
C LEU A 57 -5.84 -11.57 2.32
N TYR A 58 -4.90 -10.72 1.92
CA TYR A 58 -4.48 -9.59 2.73
C TYR A 58 -4.37 -8.33 1.87
N PHE A 59 -4.39 -7.19 2.55
CA PHE A 59 -4.21 -5.87 1.95
C PHE A 59 -2.96 -5.23 2.53
N ASN A 60 -2.21 -4.52 1.71
CA ASN A 60 -1.06 -3.77 2.18
C ASN A 60 -0.74 -2.56 1.29
N ALA A 61 0.33 -1.85 1.65
CA ALA A 61 0.92 -0.81 0.83
C ALA A 61 2.40 -1.10 0.58
N ASN A 62 2.91 -0.64 -0.55
CA ASN A 62 4.31 -0.71 -0.95
C ASN A 62 4.76 0.70 -1.37
N LEU A 63 5.97 1.07 -0.96
CA LEU A 63 6.65 2.28 -1.44
C LEU A 63 7.93 1.85 -2.16
N ARG A 64 8.08 2.30 -3.42
CA ARG A 64 9.20 1.97 -4.31
C ARG A 64 9.62 3.17 -5.14
N LYS A 65 10.77 3.09 -5.81
CA LYS A 65 11.18 4.11 -6.79
C LYS A 65 10.39 3.94 -8.09
N VAL A 66 10.19 5.04 -8.83
CA VAL A 66 9.64 4.97 -10.18
C VAL A 66 10.51 4.06 -11.06
N GLY A 67 9.87 3.19 -11.83
CA GLY A 67 10.55 2.18 -12.66
C GLY A 67 10.85 0.87 -11.93
N GLU A 68 10.81 0.83 -10.60
CA GLU A 68 10.82 -0.44 -9.86
C GLU A 68 9.46 -1.13 -9.98
N THR A 69 9.48 -2.46 -10.04
CA THR A 69 8.25 -3.25 -10.03
C THR A 69 7.81 -3.48 -8.58
N LEU A 70 6.50 -3.57 -8.35
CA LEU A 70 5.93 -3.80 -7.03
C LEU A 70 6.35 -5.17 -6.49
N ASP A 71 7.12 -5.17 -5.39
CA ASP A 71 7.44 -6.37 -4.64
C ASP A 71 6.51 -6.51 -3.42
N PRO A 72 5.62 -7.53 -3.38
CA PRO A 72 4.66 -7.72 -2.31
C PRO A 72 5.29 -8.14 -0.97
N GLU A 73 6.59 -8.48 -0.94
CA GLU A 73 7.34 -8.74 0.29
C GLU A 73 7.84 -7.46 0.96
N ASN A 74 7.96 -6.37 0.19
CA ASN A 74 8.37 -5.06 0.66
C ASN A 74 7.17 -4.22 1.14
N PHE A 75 6.37 -4.79 2.03
CA PHE A 75 5.16 -4.17 2.55
C PHE A 75 5.42 -3.17 3.69
N LEU A 76 4.49 -2.22 3.90
CA LEU A 76 4.61 -1.14 4.89
C LEU A 76 3.91 -1.43 6.23
N LEU A 77 2.97 -2.39 6.24
CA LEU A 77 2.13 -2.70 7.40
C LEU A 77 2.26 -4.16 7.81
N GLY A 78 2.31 -4.42 9.12
CA GLY A 78 2.24 -5.77 9.65
C GLY A 78 3.60 -6.43 9.81
N LYS A 79 3.65 -7.49 10.61
CA LYS A 79 4.80 -8.40 10.72
C LYS A 79 4.68 -9.59 9.76
N HIS A 80 3.45 -10.06 9.56
CA HIS A 80 3.11 -11.26 8.82
C HIS A 80 2.33 -10.92 7.55
N ARG A 81 2.88 -11.32 6.41
CA ARG A 81 2.33 -11.06 5.08
C ARG A 81 0.89 -11.53 4.92
N THR A 82 0.57 -12.74 5.35
CA THR A 82 -0.70 -13.42 5.03
C THR A 82 -1.86 -13.03 5.94
N TRP A 83 -1.64 -12.14 6.90
CA TRP A 83 -2.61 -11.84 7.95
C TRP A 83 -3.52 -10.68 7.54
N LYS A 84 -4.84 -10.92 7.61
CA LYS A 84 -5.87 -9.95 7.24
C LYS A 84 -6.17 -8.94 8.36
N ALA A 85 -5.12 -8.33 8.91
CA ALA A 85 -5.23 -7.38 10.02
C ALA A 85 -5.56 -5.95 9.57
N PHE A 86 -5.28 -5.65 8.30
CA PHE A 86 -5.44 -4.33 7.70
C PHE A 86 -6.35 -4.42 6.48
N HIS A 87 -7.19 -3.41 6.27
CA HIS A 87 -7.99 -3.26 5.06
C HIS A 87 -8.39 -1.79 4.86
N SER A 88 -9.07 -1.51 3.74
CA SER A 88 -9.51 -0.14 3.39
C SER A 88 -8.34 0.85 3.41
N ILE A 89 -7.21 0.43 2.84
CA ILE A 89 -5.96 1.18 2.86
C ILE A 89 -6.02 2.26 1.79
N SER A 90 -5.64 3.48 2.17
CA SER A 90 -5.52 4.63 1.29
C SER A 90 -4.18 5.31 1.54
N ALA A 91 -3.49 5.67 0.46
CA ALA A 91 -2.24 6.42 0.51
C ALA A 91 -2.44 7.83 -0.06
N ARG A 92 -1.79 8.82 0.53
CA ARG A 92 -1.84 10.21 0.05
C ARG A 92 -0.51 10.88 0.31
N TRP A 93 0.11 11.41 -0.75
CA TRP A 93 1.27 12.29 -0.60
C TRP A 93 0.84 13.62 0.01
N ILE A 94 1.50 14.02 1.11
CA ILE A 94 1.37 15.36 1.69
C ILE A 94 2.34 16.29 0.98
N ASP A 95 3.59 15.84 0.85
CA ASP A 95 4.68 16.48 0.11
C ASP A 95 5.68 15.40 -0.34
N ASP A 96 6.86 15.79 -0.81
CA ASP A 96 7.93 14.91 -1.27
C ASP A 96 8.68 14.18 -0.13
N LYS A 97 8.43 14.54 1.13
CA LYS A 97 9.03 13.94 2.34
C LYS A 97 8.01 13.28 3.25
N ASN A 98 6.72 13.47 3.03
CA ASN A 98 5.66 13.02 3.90
C ASN A 98 4.58 12.28 3.11
N LEU A 99 4.43 10.99 3.43
CA LEU A 99 3.35 10.14 2.95
C LEU A 99 2.36 9.91 4.09
N GLU A 100 1.08 10.04 3.84
CA GLU A 100 0.02 9.58 4.74
C GLU A 100 -0.47 8.21 4.29
N LEU A 101 -0.55 7.27 5.23
CA LEU A 101 -1.11 5.95 5.03
C LEU A 101 -2.26 5.74 6.02
N SER A 102 -3.48 5.80 5.49
CA SER A 102 -4.71 5.62 6.25
C SER A 102 -5.26 4.22 6.06
N TYR A 103 -5.73 3.57 7.12
CA TYR A 103 -6.24 2.20 7.03
C TYR A 103 -7.13 1.83 8.22
N TYR A 104 -8.00 0.84 8.00
CA TYR A 104 -8.67 0.14 9.09
C TYR A 104 -7.71 -0.90 9.70
N GLN A 105 -7.69 -1.01 11.03
CA GLN A 105 -6.90 -2.01 11.75
C GLN A 105 -7.78 -2.87 12.64
N VAL A 106 -7.75 -4.20 12.46
CA VAL A 106 -8.43 -5.13 13.36
C VAL A 106 -7.77 -5.08 14.73
N ASN A 107 -8.53 -4.73 15.76
CA ASN A 107 -8.06 -4.66 17.15
C ASN A 107 -8.48 -5.91 17.93
N SER A 108 -7.83 -7.05 17.64
CA SER A 108 -7.99 -8.31 18.38
C SER A 108 -6.64 -8.73 18.98
N PRO A 109 -6.61 -9.40 20.15
CA PRO A 109 -5.40 -10.05 20.68
C PRO A 109 -4.66 -10.90 19.65
N ASP A 110 -5.40 -11.59 18.76
CA ASP A 110 -4.82 -12.44 17.71
C ASP A 110 -3.91 -11.66 16.77
N TYR A 111 -4.22 -10.40 16.50
CA TYR A 111 -3.45 -9.54 15.59
C TYR A 111 -2.44 -8.64 16.31
N LYS A 112 -2.29 -8.76 17.64
CA LYS A 112 -1.44 -7.86 18.44
C LYS A 112 0.01 -7.83 17.96
N GLU A 113 0.58 -9.01 17.70
CA GLU A 113 1.95 -9.12 17.19
C GLU A 113 2.06 -8.54 15.78
N ASN A 114 1.15 -8.91 14.88
CA ASN A 114 1.17 -8.40 13.52
C ASN A 114 1.06 -6.86 13.49
N ASN A 115 0.14 -6.29 14.26
CA ASN A 115 -0.12 -4.86 14.30
C ASN A 115 1.01 -4.03 14.94
N SER A 116 2.00 -4.69 15.57
CA SER A 116 3.13 -4.02 16.21
C SER A 116 4.14 -3.42 15.21
N ILE A 117 4.15 -3.92 13.97
CA ILE A 117 5.10 -3.47 12.94
C ILE A 117 4.42 -2.53 11.96
N LYS A 118 5.02 -1.35 11.83
CA LYS A 118 4.67 -0.31 10.86
C LYS A 118 5.97 0.32 10.39
N VAL A 119 6.16 0.46 9.09
CA VAL A 119 7.35 1.13 8.55
C VAL A 119 7.15 2.63 8.71
N ASP A 120 7.96 3.28 9.55
CA ASP A 120 7.81 4.72 9.86
C ASP A 120 8.53 5.63 8.85
N SER A 121 9.52 5.12 8.12
CA SER A 121 10.15 5.83 7.01
C SER A 121 10.80 4.89 6.00
N LYS A 122 10.91 5.32 4.74
CA LYS A 122 11.61 4.61 3.66
C LYS A 122 12.03 5.60 2.57
N TYR A 123 13.22 5.44 2.00
CA TYR A 123 13.80 6.35 0.99
C TYR A 123 13.81 7.83 1.39
N GLY A 124 13.97 8.13 2.68
CA GLY A 124 13.95 9.51 3.19
C GLY A 124 12.55 10.15 3.24
N VAL A 125 11.49 9.38 3.01
CA VAL A 125 10.10 9.77 3.22
C VAL A 125 9.62 9.24 4.57
N LYS A 126 9.02 10.13 5.37
CA LYS A 126 8.28 9.78 6.59
C LYS A 126 6.88 9.26 6.23
N ILE A 127 6.46 8.19 6.89
CA ILE A 127 5.15 7.56 6.69
C ILE A 127 4.30 7.86 7.93
N ASN A 128 3.25 8.65 7.74
CA ASN A 128 2.31 9.06 8.77
C ASN A 128 1.13 8.09 8.78
N HIS A 129 1.06 7.23 9.80
CA HIS A 129 0.05 6.18 9.93
C HIS A 129 -1.24 6.69 10.59
N VAL A 130 -2.37 6.54 9.91
CA VAL A 130 -3.70 6.97 10.40
C VAL A 130 -4.64 5.76 10.50
N ILE A 131 -5.02 5.39 11.72
CA ILE A 131 -5.96 4.30 11.97
C ILE A 131 -7.39 4.87 11.97
N THR A 132 -8.20 4.47 10.99
CA THR A 132 -9.51 5.08 10.71
C THR A 132 -10.63 4.62 11.65
N ASN A 133 -10.46 3.47 12.32
CA ASN A 133 -11.45 2.91 13.23
C ASN A 133 -11.21 3.24 14.71
N LYS A 134 -10.34 4.20 15.03
CA LYS A 134 -10.10 4.64 16.42
C LYS A 134 -11.30 5.32 17.08
N ASN A 135 -12.30 5.78 16.31
CA ASN A 135 -13.46 6.52 16.81
C ASN A 135 -14.72 5.65 16.97
N LYS A 136 -14.59 4.31 17.01
CA LYS A 136 -15.72 3.38 17.25
C LYS A 136 -15.54 2.57 18.53
N GLY A 137 -15.05 3.23 19.59
CA GLY A 137 -15.00 2.69 20.96
C GLY A 137 -16.23 3.11 21.74
#